data_AF-A0A2M7JRP9-F1
#
_entry.id   AF-A0A2M7JRP9-F1
#
_cell.length_a   1.000
_cell.length_b   1.000
_cell.length_c   1.000
_cell.angle_alpha   90.00
_cell.angle_beta   90.00
_cell.angle_gamma   90.00
#
_symmetry.space_group_name_H-M   'P 1'
#
loop_
_entity.id
_entity.type
_entity.pdbx_description
1 polymer ?
#
loop_
_entity_poly.entity_id
_entity_poly.type
_entity_poly.pdbx_seq_one_letter_code
_entity_poly.pdbx_strand_id
1 'polypeptide(L)'
;MDRMATKTLAELYLQQGHLQEAYEIFKALAEKDPHDREIQNRLKELREKLNPSPYSQPLQSTEEKVRYLERWLANIRKRRRG
;
A
#
# COMPACT_ATOMS: atom_id res chain seq x y z
N MET A 1 -4.91 -24.62 -9.39
CA MET A 1 -5.55 -23.37 -9.85
C MET A 1 -4.46 -22.39 -10.21
N ASP A 2 -4.55 -21.86 -11.43
CA ASP A 2 -3.46 -21.25 -12.19
C ASP A 2 -2.92 -19.96 -11.53
N ARG A 3 -1.61 -19.90 -11.29
CA ARG A 3 -0.94 -18.74 -10.66
C ARG A 3 -1.09 -17.48 -11.51
N MET A 4 -1.14 -17.63 -12.85
CA MET A 4 -1.31 -16.53 -13.79
C MET A 4 -2.71 -15.93 -13.73
N ALA A 5 -3.74 -16.79 -13.71
CA ALA A 5 -5.14 -16.33 -13.58
C ALA A 5 -5.36 -15.50 -12.30
N THR A 6 -4.67 -15.88 -11.23
CA THR A 6 -4.76 -15.22 -9.92
C THR A 6 -4.05 -13.85 -9.91
N LYS A 7 -2.90 -13.73 -10.60
CA LYS A 7 -2.19 -12.45 -10.74
C LYS A 7 -2.97 -11.45 -11.60
N THR A 8 -3.47 -11.88 -12.76
CA THR A 8 -4.28 -11.02 -13.64
C THR A 8 -5.55 -10.54 -12.93
N LEU A 9 -6.18 -11.40 -12.12
CA LEU A 9 -7.33 -11.02 -11.32
C LEU A 9 -6.97 -9.94 -10.29
N ALA A 10 -5.85 -10.09 -9.59
CA ALA A 10 -5.38 -9.09 -8.65
C ALA A 10 -5.11 -7.74 -9.35
N GLU A 11 -4.52 -7.75 -10.54
CA GLU A 11 -4.29 -6.54 -11.33
C GLU A 11 -5.59 -5.88 -11.81
N LEU A 12 -6.60 -6.67 -12.17
CA LEU A 12 -7.92 -6.14 -12.53
C LEU A 12 -8.58 -5.42 -11.33
N TYR A 13 -8.50 -6.01 -10.14
CA TYR A 13 -9.00 -5.37 -8.91
C TYR A 13 -8.26 -4.06 -8.61
N LEU A 14 -6.95 -3.97 -8.90
CA LEU A 14 -6.21 -2.71 -8.80
C LEU A 14 -6.76 -1.64 -9.74
N GLN A 15 -7.03 -1.99 -11.00
CA GLN A 15 -7.56 -1.05 -11.99
C GLN A 15 -8.95 -0.55 -11.63
N GLN A 16 -9.75 -1.39 -10.97
CA GLN A 16 -11.09 -1.04 -10.50
C GLN A 16 -11.08 -0.27 -9.16
N GLY A 17 -9.92 -0.12 -8.51
CA GLY A 17 -9.78 0.58 -7.23
C GLY A 17 -10.05 -0.28 -6.00
N HIS A 18 -10.30 -1.58 -6.17
CA HIS A 18 -10.49 -2.56 -5.09
C HIS A 18 -9.14 -3.01 -4.52
N LEU A 19 -8.42 -2.07 -3.91
CA LEU A 19 -7.06 -2.28 -3.40
C LEU A 19 -6.99 -3.38 -2.31
N GLN A 20 -8.04 -3.53 -1.50
CA GLN A 20 -8.10 -4.52 -0.43
C GLN A 20 -8.21 -5.94 -0.99
N GLU A 21 -9.10 -6.17 -1.96
CA GLU A 21 -9.29 -7.47 -2.60
C GLU A 21 -8.02 -7.86 -3.38
N ALA A 22 -7.43 -6.92 -4.12
CA ALA A 22 -6.15 -7.14 -4.78
C ALA A 22 -5.05 -7.55 -3.78
N TYR A 23 -5.00 -6.91 -2.61
CA TYR A 23 -4.03 -7.22 -1.56
C TYR A 23 -4.19 -8.63 -1.00
N GLU A 24 -5.43 -9.07 -0.75
CA GLU A 24 -5.68 -10.44 -0.27
C GLU A 24 -5.26 -11.49 -1.30
N ILE A 25 -5.50 -11.24 -2.58
CA ILE A 25 -5.08 -12.13 -3.66
C ILE A 25 -3.55 -12.21 -3.75
N PHE A 26 -2.86 -11.06 -3.75
CA PHE A 26 -1.39 -11.05 -3.73
C PHE A 26 -0.81 -11.70 -2.47
N LYS A 27 -1.50 -11.59 -1.32
CA LYS A 27 -1.07 -12.21 -0.07
C LYS A 27 -1.15 -13.74 -0.17
N ALA A 28 -2.27 -14.26 -0.65
CA ALA A 28 -2.44 -15.69 -0.89
C ALA A 28 -1.42 -16.23 -1.91
N LEU A 29 -1.02 -15.42 -2.90
CA LEU A 29 0.05 -15.75 -3.83
C LEU A 29 1.42 -15.77 -3.17
N ALA A 30 1.73 -14.80 -2.31
CA ALA A 30 2.98 -14.75 -1.54
C ALA A 30 3.12 -15.92 -0.56
N GLU A 31 2.01 -16.40 0.01
CA GLU A 31 2.02 -17.58 0.89
C GLU A 31 2.39 -18.85 0.13
N LYS A 32 2.02 -18.94 -1.16
CA LYS A 32 2.38 -20.06 -2.04
C LYS A 32 3.78 -19.93 -2.61
N ASP A 33 4.24 -18.72 -2.86
CA ASP A 33 5.57 -18.43 -3.35
C ASP A 33 6.17 -17.20 -2.66
N PRO A 34 6.84 -17.41 -1.52
CA PRO A 34 7.41 -16.31 -0.74
C PRO A 34 8.68 -15.70 -1.37
N HIS A 35 9.26 -16.34 -2.39
CA HIS A 35 10.48 -15.87 -3.06
C HIS A 35 10.19 -14.96 -4.25
N ASP A 36 8.92 -14.85 -4.66
CA ASP A 36 8.50 -13.97 -5.73
C ASP A 36 8.60 -12.50 -5.32
N ARG A 37 9.70 -11.87 -5.74
CA ARG A 37 9.98 -10.46 -5.47
C ARG A 37 8.95 -9.52 -6.07
N GLU A 38 8.30 -9.90 -7.16
CA GLU A 38 7.29 -9.07 -7.81
C GLU A 38 6.04 -8.99 -6.94
N ILE A 39 5.57 -10.14 -6.43
CA ILE A 39 4.44 -10.19 -5.50
C ILE A 39 4.75 -9.41 -4.21
N GLN A 40 5.95 -9.58 -3.65
CA GLN A 40 6.37 -8.86 -2.45
C GLN A 40 6.37 -7.34 -2.64
N ASN A 41 6.86 -6.86 -3.79
CA ASN A 41 6.83 -5.43 -4.12
C ASN A 41 5.39 -4.92 -4.26
N ARG A 42 4.52 -5.66 -4.96
CA ARG A 42 3.12 -5.29 -5.14
C ARG A 42 2.36 -5.22 -3.81
N LEU A 43 2.60 -6.18 -2.91
CA LEU A 43 2.05 -6.17 -1.55
C LEU A 43 2.50 -4.96 -0.74
N LYS A 44 3.77 -4.56 -0.87
CA LYS A 44 4.29 -3.38 -0.21
C LYS A 44 3.60 -2.11 -0.72
N GLU A 45 3.53 -1.92 -2.04
CA GLU A 45 2.84 -0.76 -2.64
C GLU A 45 1.36 -0.71 -2.23
N LEU A 46 0.68 -1.85 -2.23
CA LEU A 46 -0.71 -1.95 -1.81
C LEU A 46 -0.90 -1.60 -0.34
N ARG A 47 -0.02 -2.09 0.53
CA ARG A 47 -0.04 -1.75 1.95
C ARG A 47 0.16 -0.26 2.19
N GLU A 48 1.03 0.39 1.41
CA GLU A 48 1.23 1.85 1.49
C GLU A 48 0.00 2.64 1.02
N LYS A 49 -0.69 2.16 -0.01
CA LYS A 49 -1.94 2.79 -0.49
C LYS A 49 -3.12 2.57 0.46
N LEU A 50 -3.27 1.37 1.01
CA LEU A 50 -4.34 1.02 1.94
C LEU A 50 -4.16 1.68 3.30
N ASN A 51 -2.91 1.79 3.76
CA ASN A 51 -2.56 2.45 5.00
C ASN A 51 -1.47 3.49 4.69
N PRO A 52 -1.85 4.71 4.28
CA PRO A 52 -0.91 5.80 4.08
C PRO A 52 -0.35 6.21 5.43
N SER A 53 0.60 5.40 5.92
CA SER A 53 1.39 5.74 7.07
C SER A 53 2.28 6.89 6.64
N PRO A 54 2.26 8.03 7.35
CA PRO A 54 3.10 9.17 7.03
C PRO A 54 4.61 8.88 7.12
N TYR A 55 4.99 7.65 7.48
CA TYR A 55 6.38 7.20 7.69
C TYR A 55 6.92 6.25 6.61
N SER A 56 6.10 5.72 5.69
CA SER A 56 6.53 4.67 4.75
C SER A 56 7.26 5.16 3.49
N GLN A 57 7.38 6.47 3.27
CA GLN A 57 8.04 7.02 2.08
C GLN A 57 9.55 6.65 2.05
N PRO A 58 10.04 6.05 0.95
CA PRO A 58 11.46 5.72 0.80
C PRO A 58 12.28 7.03 0.70
N LEU A 59 13.22 7.17 1.64
CA LEU A 59 14.36 8.11 1.61
C LEU A 59 14.05 9.56 1.17
N GLN A 60 13.01 10.18 1.73
CA GLN A 60 12.97 11.63 1.83
C GLN A 60 13.79 12.08 3.04
N SER A 61 14.54 13.17 2.90
CA SER A 61 15.37 13.72 3.96
C SER A 61 14.55 13.90 5.23
N THR A 62 15.13 13.70 6.42
CA THR A 62 14.43 13.84 7.71
C THR A 62 13.63 15.15 7.79
N GLU A 63 14.12 16.21 7.14
CA GLU A 63 13.47 17.52 7.04
C GLU A 63 12.17 17.54 6.23
N GLU A 64 12.05 16.75 5.16
CA GLU A 64 10.83 16.61 4.37
C GLU A 64 9.76 15.83 5.13
N LYS A 65 10.18 14.77 5.85
CA LYS A 65 9.28 13.99 6.72
C LYS A 65 8.69 14.84 7.84
N VAL A 66 9.52 15.68 8.49
CA VAL A 66 9.04 16.63 9.53
C VAL A 66 8.01 17.59 8.94
N ARG A 67 8.27 18.17 7.77
CA ARG A 67 7.31 19.07 7.12
C ARG A 67 5.98 18.38 6.78
N TYR A 68 6.04 17.14 6.29
CA TYR A 68 4.85 16.36 5.99
C TYR A 68 4.03 16.03 7.25
N LEU A 69 4.72 15.62 8.33
CA LEU A 69 4.09 15.31 9.61
C LEU A 69 3.44 16.53 10.25
N GLU A 70 4.11 17.68 10.24
CA GLU A 70 3.55 18.96 10.73
C GLU A 70 2.28 19.35 9.97
N ARG A 71 2.30 19.21 8.64
CA ARG A 71 1.13 19.47 7.77
C ARG A 71 -0.04 18.53 8.10
N TRP A 72 0.24 17.25 8.35
CA TRP A 72 -0.75 16.25 8.71
C TRP A 72 -1.35 16.50 10.11
N LEU A 73 -0.50 16.77 11.11
CA LEU A 73 -0.92 17.12 12.47
C LEU A 73 -1.78 18.38 12.51
N ALA A 74 -1.42 19.40 11.72
CA ALA A 74 -2.21 20.63 11.58
C ALA A 74 -3.61 20.34 11.02
N ASN A 75 -3.72 19.49 10.01
CA ASN A 75 -5.01 19.08 9.44
C ASN A 75 -5.88 18.29 10.44
N ILE A 76 -5.28 17.40 11.24
CA ILE A 76 -6.01 16.65 12.28
C ILE A 76 -6.49 17.58 13.39
N ARG A 77 -5.63 18.49 13.86
CA ARG A 77 -6.01 19.50 14.87
C ARG A 77 -7.16 20.39 14.39
N LYS A 78 -7.17 20.73 13.09
CA LYS A 78 -8.25 21.51 12.47
C LYS A 78 -9.58 20.76 12.48
N ARG A 79 -9.58 19.46 12.18
CA ARG A 79 -10.81 18.63 12.19
C ARG A 79 -11.39 18.39 13.58
N ARG A 80 -10.56 18.41 14.63
CA ARG A 80 -11.02 18.19 16.01
C ARG A 80 -11.57 19.45 16.68
N ARG A 81 -11.47 20.61 16.03
CA ARG A 81 -11.92 21.92 16.53
C ARG A 81 -13.12 22.47 15.75
N GLY A 82 -13.84 21.60 15.04
CA GLY A 82 -15.07 21.91 14.31
C GLY A 82 -16.15 20.89 14.62
#